data_AF-A0A519V4V3-F1
#
_entry.id   AF-A0A519V4V3-F1
#
_cell.length_a   1.000
_cell.length_b   1.000
_cell.length_c   1.000
_cell.angle_alpha   90.00
_cell.angle_beta   90.00
_cell.angle_gamma   90.00
#
_symmetry.space_group_name_H-M   'P 1'
#
loop_
_entity.id
_entity.type
_entity.pdbx_description
1 polymer ?
#
loop_
_entity_poly.entity_id
_entity_poly.type
_entity_poly.pdbx_seq_one_letter_code
_entity_poly.pdbx_strand_id
1 'polypeptide(L)' 'QEWNVKIYESEFEEQSHDSLTGTIVATKKEIRVAAVGGFIILKALQFPGKKKMTASELLNGMQFSENAIAL' A
#
# COMPACT_ATOMS: atom_id res chain seq x y z
N GLN A 1 -1.93 7.77 -13.38
CA GLN A 1 -3.10 8.39 -12.71
C GLN A 1 -2.72 8.52 -11.24
N GLU A 2 -2.92 9.69 -10.64
CA GLU A 2 -2.50 9.95 -9.27
C GLU A 2 -3.74 10.06 -8.36
N TRP A 3 -3.64 9.50 -7.16
CA TRP A 3 -4.73 9.45 -6.21
C TRP A 3 -4.27 9.93 -4.83
N ASN A 4 -5.00 10.89 -4.27
CA ASN A 4 -4.80 11.30 -2.88
C ASN A 4 -5.47 10.30 -1.94
N VAL A 5 -4.72 9.29 -1.53
CA VAL A 5 -5.21 8.21 -0.65
C VAL A 5 -4.92 8.55 0.80
N LYS A 6 -5.94 8.45 1.67
CA LYS A 6 -5.74 8.55 3.12
C LYS A 6 -5.44 7.18 3.70
N ILE A 7 -4.38 7.07 4.47
CA ILE A 7 -4.05 5.86 5.25
C ILE A 7 -4.64 6.04 6.64
N TYR A 8 -5.47 5.08 7.05
CA TYR A 8 -6.14 5.08 8.36
C TYR A 8 -5.48 4.12 9.34
N GLU A 9 -4.95 3.01 8.82
CA GLU A 9 -4.31 1.99 9.62
C GLU A 9 -3.19 1.36 8.82
N SER A 10 -2.02 1.30 9.45
CA SER A 10 -0.81 0.70 8.89
C SER A 10 0.02 0.07 10.00
N GLU A 11 0.84 -0.90 9.62
CA GLU A 11 1.80 -1.56 10.48
C GLU A 11 3.18 -1.46 9.84
N PHE A 12 4.22 -1.30 10.66
CA PHE A 12 5.60 -1.32 10.17
C PHE A 12 6.22 -2.67 10.47
N GLU A 13 6.79 -3.30 9.44
CA GLU A 13 7.53 -4.54 9.56
C GLU A 13 9.00 -4.26 9.25
N GLU A 14 9.85 -4.39 10.28
CA GLU A 14 11.30 -4.29 10.12
C GLU A 14 11.81 -5.47 9.29
N GLN A 15 12.28 -5.18 8.09
CA GLN A 15 12.76 -6.18 7.14
C GLN A 15 13.74 -5.52 6.17
N SER A 16 14.93 -6.09 6.04
CA SER A 16 15.87 -5.65 5.02
C SER A 16 15.34 -5.97 3.62
N HIS A 17 15.32 -4.97 2.75
CA HIS A 17 14.95 -5.14 1.35
C HIS A 17 15.77 -4.20 0.46
N ASP A 18 15.98 -4.60 -0.79
CA ASP A 18 16.69 -3.79 -1.79
C ASP A 18 15.73 -2.89 -2.61
N SER A 19 14.45 -2.90 -2.27
CA SER A 19 13.43 -2.07 -2.92
C SER A 19 13.63 -0.58 -2.63
N LEU A 20 13.41 0.25 -3.64
CA LEU A 20 13.41 1.70 -3.49
C LEU A 20 12.28 2.15 -2.55
N THR A 21 12.57 3.16 -1.73
CA THR A 21 11.55 3.76 -0.85
C THR A 21 10.38 4.30 -1.69
N GLY A 22 9.15 4.00 -1.25
CA GLY A 22 7.92 4.34 -1.97
C GLY A 22 7.42 3.25 -2.92
N THR A 23 8.22 2.22 -3.23
CA THR A 23 7.76 1.10 -4.07
C THR A 23 6.60 0.36 -3.40
N ILE A 24 5.49 0.21 -4.12
CA ILE A 24 4.33 -0.54 -3.63
C ILE A 24 4.48 -2.01 -4.04
N VAL A 25 4.51 -2.89 -3.05
CA VAL A 25 4.48 -4.35 -3.21
C VAL A 25 3.11 -4.85 -2.77
N ALA A 26 2.23 -5.12 -3.74
CA ALA A 26 0.91 -5.67 -3.48
C ALA A 26 0.89 -7.19 -3.73
N THR A 27 0.35 -7.93 -2.78
CA THR A 27 0.03 -9.36 -2.93
C THR A 27 -1.47 -9.54 -3.08
N LYS A 28 -1.97 -10.78 -3.12
CA LYS A 28 -3.41 -11.05 -3.14
C LYS A 28 -4.17 -10.57 -1.90
N LYS A 29 -3.48 -10.39 -0.77
CA LYS A 29 -4.13 -10.11 0.52
C LYS A 29 -3.67 -8.81 1.18
N GLU A 30 -2.44 -8.39 0.89
CA GLU A 30 -1.77 -7.29 1.58
C GLU A 30 -1.12 -6.31 0.61
N ILE A 31 -1.02 -5.06 1.03
CA ILE A 31 -0.33 -3.99 0.32
C ILE A 31 0.79 -3.49 1.22
N ARG A 32 2.01 -3.48 0.69
CA ARG A 32 3.21 -3.05 1.42
C ARG A 32 3.86 -1.91 0.67
N VAL A 33 4.42 -0.95 1.38
CA VAL A 33 5.21 0.14 0.82
C VAL A 33 6.63 0.00 1.36
N ALA A 34 7.60 -0.11 0.47
CA ALA A 34 9.00 -0.14 0.82
C ALA A 34 9.39 1.17 1.51
N ALA A 35 10.00 1.09 2.69
CA ALA A 35 10.45 2.22 3.47
C ALA A 35 11.88 1.97 3.96
N VAL A 36 12.52 3.01 4.50
CA VAL A 36 13.87 2.84 5.04
C VAL A 36 13.80 1.90 6.25
N GLY A 37 14.48 0.75 6.15
CA GLY A 37 14.57 -0.25 7.22
C GLY A 37 13.42 -1.25 7.29
N GLY A 38 12.47 -1.24 6.36
CA GLY A 38 11.33 -2.15 6.42
C GLY A 38 10.19 -1.81 5.49
N PHE A 39 9.10 -2.53 5.64
CA PHE A 39 7.87 -2.29 4.88
C PHE A 39 6.79 -1.65 5.76
N ILE A 40 6.09 -0.68 5.19
CA ILE A 40 4.83 -0.18 5.75
C ILE A 40 3.69 -0.98 5.14
N ILE A 41 3.06 -1.84 5.94
CA ILE A 41 1.89 -2.63 5.56
C ILE A 41 0.65 -1.77 5.72
N LEU A 42 -0.08 -1.55 4.64
CA LEU A 42 -1.35 -0.82 4.67
C LEU A 42 -2.48 -1.78 5.05
N LYS A 43 -3.22 -1.46 6.12
CA LYS A 43 -4.38 -2.26 6.55
C LYS A 43 -5.70 -1.61 6.16
N ALA A 44 -5.82 -0.30 6.32
CA ALA A 44 -7.03 0.43 5.96
C ALA A 44 -6.71 1.78 5.31
N LEU A 45 -7.43 2.08 4.23
CA LEU A 45 -7.19 3.23 3.37
C LEU A 45 -8.48 3.77 2.74
N GLN A 46 -8.41 4.98 2.19
CA GLN A 46 -9.54 5.62 1.54
C GLN A 46 -9.08 6.38 0.29
N PHE A 47 -9.65 6.01 -0.86
CA PHE A 47 -9.52 6.76 -2.10
C PHE A 47 -10.43 8.00 -2.10
N PRO A 48 -10.05 9.06 -2.82
CA PRO A 48 -10.87 10.27 -2.88
C PRO A 48 -12.23 9.94 -3.51
N GLY A 49 -13.31 10.38 -2.86
CA GLY A 49 -14.69 10.09 -3.27
C GLY A 49 -15.18 8.66 -2.96
N LYS A 50 -14.38 7.81 -2.31
CA LYS A 50 -14.78 6.46 -1.88
C LYS A 50 -14.88 6.35 -0.35
N LYS A 51 -15.56 5.30 0.13
CA LYS A 51 -15.57 4.94 1.56
C LYS A 51 -14.21 4.38 1.99
N LYS A 52 -13.91 4.47 3.28
CA LYS A 52 -12.78 3.73 3.89
C LYS A 52 -12.98 2.23 3.63
N MET A 53 -11.91 1.55 3.29
CA MET A 53 -11.88 0.10 3.05
C MET A 53 -10.59 -0.50 3.55
N THR A 54 -10.59 -1.81 3.76
CA THR A 54 -9.40 -2.58 4.07
C THR A 54 -8.56 -2.81 2.81
N ALA A 55 -7.26 -3.05 2.97
CA ALA A 55 -6.39 -3.39 1.86
C ALA A 55 -6.86 -4.64 1.10
N SER A 56 -7.37 -5.65 1.81
CA SER A 56 -7.91 -6.86 1.19
C SER A 56 -9.19 -6.59 0.38
N GLU A 57 -10.12 -5.76 0.87
CA GLU A 57 -11.30 -5.34 0.09
C GLU A 57 -10.91 -4.59 -1.18
N LEU A 58 -9.88 -3.72 -1.10
CA LEU A 58 -9.37 -3.04 -2.27
C LEU A 58 -8.80 -4.04 -3.30
N LEU A 59 -7.97 -4.99 -2.85
CA LEU A 59 -7.31 -5.97 -3.70
C LEU A 59 -8.28 -6.94 -4.38
N ASN A 60 -9.46 -7.16 -3.80
CA ASN A 60 -10.53 -7.94 -4.43
C ASN A 60 -11.13 -7.24 -5.68
N GLY A 61 -11.08 -5.91 -5.73
CA GLY A 61 -11.63 -5.10 -6.83
C GLY A 61 -10.60 -4.35 -7.66
N MET A 62 -9.32 -4.42 -7.31
CA MET A 62 -8.25 -3.64 -7.94
C MET A 62 -6.91 -4.38 -7.84
N GLN A 63 -6.16 -4.41 -8.94
CA GLN A 63 -4.77 -4.84 -8.95
C GLN A 63 -3.86 -3.62 -9.06
N PHE A 64 -2.77 -3.63 -8.28
CA PHE A 64 -1.68 -2.69 -8.46
C PHE A 64 -0.75 -3.23 -9.55
N SER A 65 -0.28 -2.34 -10.43
CA SER A 65 0.79 -2.68 -11.36
C SER A 65 2.12 -2.74 -10.62
N GLU A 66 3.08 -3.48 -11.18
CA GLU A 66 4.44 -3.58 -10.63
C GLU A 66 5.17 -2.23 -10.55
N ASN A 67 4.69 -1.24 -11.30
CA ASN A 67 5.24 0.12 -11.35
C ASN A 67 4.48 1.11 -10.45
N ALA A 68 3.64 0.64 -9.53
CA ALA A 68 2.92 1.51 -8.60
C ALA A 68 3.87 2.05 -7.53
N ILE A 69 3.83 3.37 -7.30
CA ILE A 69 4.69 4.07 -6.35
C ILE A 69 3.81 4.95 -5.44
N ALA A 70 4.11 4.93 -4.15
CA ALA A 70 3.62 5.88 -3.16
C ALA A 70 4.62 7.04 -3.07
N LEU A 71 4.15 8.25 -3.36
CA LEU A 71 4.92 9.50 -3.35
C LEU A 71 4.49 10.39 -2.18
#